data_AF-A0A7C3GCI3-F1
#
_entry.id   AF-A0A7C3GCI3-F1
#
_cell.length_a   1.000
_cell.length_b   1.000
_cell.length_c   1.000
_cell.angle_alpha   90.00
_cell.angle_beta   90.00
_cell.angle_gamma   90.00
#
_symmetry.space_group_name_H-M   'P 1'
#
loop_
_entity.id
_entity.type
_entity.pdbx_description
1 polymer ?
#
loop_
_entity_poly.entity_id
_entity_poly.type
_entity_poly.pdbx_seq_one_letter_code
_entity_poly.pdbx_strand_id
1 'polypeptide(L)'
;MSMSNKKKPKIILIDGNAIIHRSYHALPPFRTNKGELVNAVYGFASTLLAVIDKFKPEYIVATFDLKAPTFRHKKFKEYKATRVKAPDDLYAQIERVKEIT
;
A
#
# COMPACT_ATOMS: atom_id res chain seq x y z
N MET A 1 5.74 -21.39 -42.97
CA MET A 1 5.27 -21.63 -41.60
C MET A 1 5.77 -20.49 -40.73
N SER A 2 4.92 -19.53 -40.35
CA SER A 2 5.31 -18.35 -39.58
C SER A 2 5.81 -18.76 -38.20
N MET A 3 7.07 -18.47 -37.87
CA MET A 3 7.58 -18.55 -36.50
C MET A 3 6.72 -17.65 -35.61
N SER A 4 5.98 -18.23 -34.67
CA SER A 4 5.19 -17.45 -33.72
C SER A 4 6.14 -16.60 -32.89
N ASN A 5 6.04 -15.28 -33.00
CA ASN A 5 6.75 -14.35 -32.14
C ASN A 5 6.14 -14.45 -30.73
N LYS A 6 6.59 -15.43 -29.92
CA LYS A 6 6.17 -15.57 -28.51
C LYS A 6 6.72 -14.36 -27.76
N LYS A 7 5.86 -13.36 -27.55
CA LYS A 7 6.15 -12.20 -26.72
C LYS A 7 6.51 -12.72 -25.33
N LYS A 8 7.72 -12.42 -24.85
CA LYS A 8 8.14 -12.85 -23.50
C LYS A 8 7.18 -12.25 -22.46
N PRO A 9 6.72 -13.03 -21.48
CA PRO A 9 5.84 -12.51 -20.43
C PRO A 9 6.54 -11.40 -19.66
N LYS A 10 5.83 -10.30 -19.42
CA LYS A 10 6.35 -9.15 -18.66
C LYS A 10 5.94 -9.26 -17.20
N ILE A 11 6.91 -9.14 -16.30
CA ILE A 11 6.71 -9.12 -14.86
C ILE A 11 7.05 -7.72 -14.34
N ILE A 12 6.23 -7.18 -13.46
CA ILE A 12 6.50 -5.92 -12.76
C ILE A 12 6.61 -6.18 -11.26
N LEU A 13 7.69 -5.67 -10.68
CA LEU A 13 7.95 -5.69 -9.24
C LEU A 13 7.72 -4.29 -8.68
N ILE A 14 6.89 -4.20 -7.65
CA ILE A 14 6.49 -2.95 -7.01
C ILE A 14 6.99 -2.94 -5.57
N ASP A 15 7.75 -1.91 -5.21
CA ASP A 15 7.98 -1.57 -3.80
C ASP A 15 6.74 -0.86 -3.26
N GLY A 16 5.91 -1.60 -2.52
CA GLY A 16 4.65 -1.10 -2.00
C GLY A 16 4.83 0.00 -0.97
N ASN A 17 5.83 -0.12 -0.10
CA ASN A 17 6.07 0.87 0.94
C ASN A 17 6.50 2.21 0.35
N ALA A 18 7.39 2.21 -0.64
CA ALA A 18 7.82 3.45 -1.29
C ALA A 18 6.64 4.19 -1.95
N ILE A 19 5.72 3.48 -2.60
CA ILE A 19 4.54 4.10 -3.24
C ILE A 19 3.55 4.60 -2.19
N ILE A 20 3.29 3.83 -1.14
CA ILE A 20 2.39 4.22 -0.05
C ILE A 20 2.89 5.49 0.64
N HIS A 21 4.17 5.52 1.02
CA HIS A 21 4.79 6.70 1.66
C HIS A 21 4.73 7.92 0.74
N ARG A 22 5.09 7.78 -0.54
CA ARG A 22 5.00 8.86 -1.51
C ARG A 22 3.57 9.38 -1.64
N SER A 23 2.60 8.48 -1.77
CA SER A 23 1.19 8.82 -1.94
C SER A 23 0.64 9.55 -0.71
N TYR A 24 1.03 9.11 0.48
CA TYR A 24 0.63 9.73 1.75
C TYR A 24 1.09 11.19 1.85
N HIS A 25 2.31 11.50 1.41
CA HIS A 25 2.86 12.86 1.50
C HIS A 25 2.48 13.76 0.32
N ALA A 26 2.26 13.18 -0.87
CA ALA A 26 1.99 13.95 -2.08
C ALA A 26 0.50 14.31 -2.25
N LEU A 27 -0.42 13.48 -1.74
CA LEU A 27 -1.85 13.66 -1.92
C LEU A 27 -2.48 14.35 -0.70
N PRO A 28 -3.47 15.24 -0.91
CA PRO A 28 -4.23 15.82 0.18
C PRO A 28 -4.96 14.71 0.99
N PRO A 29 -5.30 14.97 2.26
CA PRO A 29 -5.92 13.98 3.11
C PRO A 29 -7.35 13.66 2.65
N PHE A 30 -7.53 12.51 2.00
CA PHE A 30 -8.84 11.97 1.67
C PHE A 30 -9.39 11.16 2.83
N ARG A 31 -10.66 11.39 3.17
CA ARG A 31 -11.34 10.67 4.26
C ARG A 31 -12.59 9.97 3.75
N THR A 32 -12.85 8.77 4.25
CA THR A 32 -14.13 8.08 4.04
C THR A 32 -15.23 8.75 4.87
N ASN A 33 -16.50 8.38 4.63
CA ASN A 33 -17.64 8.83 5.45
C ASN A 33 -17.51 8.45 6.93
N LYS A 34 -16.64 7.49 7.26
CA LYS A 34 -16.33 7.07 8.64
C LYS A 34 -15.13 7.82 9.25
N GLY A 35 -14.57 8.80 8.52
CA GLY A 35 -13.43 9.61 8.94
C GLY A 35 -12.06 8.96 8.71
N GLU A 36 -11.99 7.76 8.13
CA GLU A 36 -10.75 7.02 7.88
C GLU A 36 -9.93 7.69 6.77
N LEU A 37 -8.64 7.93 7.01
CA LEU A 37 -7.74 8.51 6.03
C LEU A 37 -7.34 7.46 4.98
N VAL A 38 -7.46 7.79 3.69
CA VAL A 38 -7.27 6.84 2.57
C VAL A 38 -6.48 7.42 1.40
N ASN A 39 -5.78 8.54 1.58
CA ASN A 39 -4.99 9.18 0.53
C ASN A 39 -3.85 8.30 -0.01
N ALA A 40 -3.16 7.58 0.87
CA ALA A 40 -2.11 6.65 0.48
C ALA A 40 -2.66 5.42 -0.26
N VAL A 41 -3.81 4.90 0.19
CA VAL A 41 -4.53 3.78 -0.47
C VAL A 41 -4.93 4.20 -1.89
N TYR A 42 -5.51 5.40 -2.02
CA TYR A 42 -5.92 5.95 -3.31
C TYR A 42 -4.73 6.12 -4.26
N GLY A 43 -3.63 6.70 -3.78
CA GLY A 43 -2.43 6.92 -4.61
C GLY A 43 -1.76 5.61 -5.03
N PHE A 44 -1.71 4.61 -4.13
CA PHE A 44 -1.21 3.29 -4.46
C PHE A 44 -2.06 2.62 -5.55
N ALA A 45 -3.38 2.55 -5.36
CA ALA A 45 -4.29 1.94 -6.32
C ALA A 45 -4.24 2.64 -7.68
N SER A 46 -4.20 3.98 -7.70
CA SER A 46 -4.05 4.76 -8.93
C SER A 46 -2.75 4.43 -9.65
N THR A 47 -1.65 4.31 -8.92
CA THR A 47 -0.34 3.94 -9.49
C THR A 47 -0.36 2.52 -10.07
N LEU A 48 -0.95 1.57 -9.34
CA LEU A 48 -1.10 0.19 -9.78
C LEU A 48 -1.91 0.09 -11.09
N LEU A 49 -3.06 0.77 -11.15
CA LEU A 49 -3.90 0.81 -12.35
C LEU A 49 -3.18 1.43 -13.54
N ALA A 50 -2.46 2.55 -13.33
CA ALA A 50 -1.67 3.17 -14.38
C ALA A 50 -0.55 2.26 -14.91
N VAL A 51 0.10 1.49 -14.01
CA VAL A 51 1.12 0.49 -14.39
C VAL A 51 0.52 -0.66 -15.20
N ILE A 52 -0.65 -1.18 -14.79
CA ILE A 52 -1.36 -2.23 -15.52
C ILE A 52 -1.71 -1.74 -16.93
N ASP A 53 -2.32 -0.57 -17.05
CA ASP A 53 -2.76 -0.02 -18.33
C ASP A 53 -1.57 0.26 -19.27
N LYS A 54 -0.52 0.91 -18.75
CA LYS A 54 0.66 1.30 -19.52
C LYS A 54 1.47 0.11 -20.01
N PHE A 55 1.72 -0.87 -19.14
CA PHE A 55 2.69 -1.93 -19.44
C PHE A 55 2.05 -3.24 -19.86
N LYS A 56 0.76 -3.45 -19.56
CA LYS A 56 0.02 -4.69 -19.80
C LYS A 56 0.84 -5.92 -19.39
N PRO A 57 1.30 -5.99 -18.12
CA PRO A 57 2.11 -7.10 -17.65
C PRO A 57 1.29 -8.37 -17.52
N GLU A 58 1.94 -9.51 -17.59
CA GLU A 58 1.32 -10.81 -17.35
C GLU A 58 1.33 -11.15 -15.86
N TYR A 59 2.30 -10.61 -15.12
CA TYR A 59 2.44 -10.78 -13.68
C TYR A 59 2.83 -9.47 -12.99
N ILE A 60 2.27 -9.26 -11.80
CA ILE A 60 2.64 -8.16 -10.90
C ILE A 60 2.94 -8.75 -9.53
N VAL A 61 4.00 -8.29 -8.89
CA VAL A 61 4.34 -8.61 -7.51
C VAL A 61 4.55 -7.31 -6.74
N ALA A 62 3.82 -7.13 -5.65
CA ALA A 62 4.02 -6.03 -4.71
C ALA A 62 4.71 -6.55 -3.45
N THR A 63 5.80 -5.89 -3.03
CA THR A 63 6.53 -6.22 -1.80
C THR A 63 6.17 -5.23 -0.71
N PHE A 64 5.91 -5.75 0.49
CA PHE A 64 5.62 -4.96 1.69
C PHE A 64 6.54 -5.40 2.82
N ASP A 65 7.16 -4.44 3.50
CA ASP A 65 8.00 -4.78 4.65
C ASP A 65 7.15 -5.35 5.79
N LEU A 66 7.65 -6.43 6.37
CA LEU A 66 7.07 -7.02 7.57
C LEU A 66 7.35 -6.14 8.77
N LYS A 67 6.31 -5.82 9.55
CA LYS A 67 6.45 -5.31 10.91
C LYS A 67 6.90 -6.45 11.83
N ALA A 68 8.19 -6.73 12.02
CA ALA A 68 8.61 -7.62 13.12
C ALA A 68 10.02 -7.32 13.67
N PRO A 69 10.28 -7.46 15.00
CA PRO A 69 9.53 -8.32 15.93
C PRO A 69 9.23 -7.81 17.38
N THR A 70 8.33 -8.57 18.05
CA THR A 70 8.17 -8.87 19.49
C THR A 70 7.28 -8.05 20.43
N PHE A 71 6.42 -8.79 21.17
CA PHE A 71 6.10 -8.80 22.62
C PHE A 71 6.18 -7.54 23.50
N ARG A 72 6.34 -6.33 22.97
CA ARG A 72 6.44 -5.08 23.74
C ARG A 72 5.10 -4.40 23.97
N HIS A 73 3.99 -5.10 23.71
CA HIS A 73 2.63 -4.58 23.89
C HIS A 73 1.92 -5.13 25.13
N LYS A 74 2.55 -6.02 25.91
CA LYS A 74 1.94 -6.55 27.15
C LYS A 74 1.98 -5.60 28.36
N LYS A 75 2.63 -4.43 28.30
CA LYS A 75 2.85 -3.57 29.49
C LYS A 75 2.02 -2.29 29.60
N PHE A 76 1.08 -2.02 28.69
CA PHE A 76 0.33 -0.75 28.73
C PHE A 76 -1.15 -0.91 28.36
N LYS A 77 -1.90 -1.59 29.23
CA LYS A 77 -3.38 -1.59 29.20
C LYS A 77 -4.00 -0.29 29.71
N GLU A 78 -3.28 0.52 30.49
CA GLU A 78 -3.88 1.64 31.25
C GLU A 78 -3.57 3.05 30.70
N TYR A 79 -2.72 3.20 29.67
CA TYR A 79 -2.29 4.52 29.18
C TYR A 79 -3.04 5.02 27.92
N LYS A 80 -4.11 4.32 27.51
CA LYS A 80 -4.88 4.61 26.28
C LYS A 80 -6.08 5.58 26.48
N ALA A 81 -6.15 6.31 27.58
CA ALA A 81 -7.31 7.18 27.85
C ALA A 81 -7.16 8.62 27.31
N THR A 82 -5.95 9.12 27.04
CA THR A 82 -5.73 10.56 26.73
C THR A 82 -4.70 10.84 25.62
N ARG A 83 -4.32 9.84 24.82
CA ARG A 83 -3.40 10.10 23.69
C ARG A 83 -4.16 10.68 22.49
N VAL A 84 -3.83 11.92 22.15
CA VAL A 84 -4.02 12.46 20.80
C VAL A 84 -3.25 11.54 19.84
N LYS A 85 -3.97 10.67 19.13
CA LYS A 85 -3.42 9.68 18.20
C LYS A 85 -3.00 10.35 16.89
N ALA A 86 -1.70 10.49 16.68
CA ALA A 86 -1.09 10.52 15.36
C ALA A 86 0.36 10.05 15.55
N PRO A 87 0.60 8.74 15.32
CA PRO A 87 1.13 8.30 14.04
C PRO A 87 0.60 6.90 13.59
N ASP A 88 -0.71 6.65 13.70
CA ASP A 88 -1.37 5.38 13.30
C ASP A 88 -1.95 5.41 11.87
N ASP A 89 -2.26 6.58 11.31
CA ASP A 89 -3.09 6.70 10.09
C ASP A 89 -2.41 6.16 8.83
N LEU A 90 -1.08 6.32 8.70
CA LEU A 90 -0.33 5.74 7.60
C LEU A 90 -0.27 4.20 7.72
N TYR A 91 -0.09 3.69 8.93
CA TYR A 91 -0.02 2.25 9.16
C TYR A 91 -1.37 1.55 8.93
N ALA A 92 -2.49 2.21 9.27
CA ALA A 92 -3.83 1.71 8.93
C ALA A 92 -4.00 1.60 7.41
N GLN A 93 -3.50 2.59 6.66
CA GLN A 93 -3.55 2.58 5.20
C GLN A 93 -2.65 1.51 4.58
N ILE A 94 -1.49 1.19 5.18
CA ILE A 94 -0.65 0.07 4.72
C ILE A 94 -1.42 -1.25 4.79
N GLU A 95 -2.12 -1.52 5.89
CA GLU A 95 -2.93 -2.74 6.01
C GLU A 95 -4.07 -2.75 4.98
N ARG A 96 -4.72 -1.60 4.75
CA ARG A 96 -5.77 -1.48 3.73
C ARG A 96 -5.24 -1.69 2.30
N VAL A 97 -3.99 -1.30 2.02
CA VAL A 97 -3.36 -1.59 0.72
C VAL A 97 -3.11 -3.09 0.54
N LYS A 98 -2.71 -3.80 1.59
CA LYS A 98 -2.53 -5.26 1.53
C LYS A 98 -3.84 -6.01 1.27
N GLU A 99 -4.99 -5.46 1.66
CA GLU A 99 -6.30 -6.07 1.40
C GLU A 99 -6.73 -5.99 -0.08
N ILE A 100 -6.14 -5.07 -0.86
CA ILE A 100 -6.49 -4.86 -2.28
C ILE A 100 -5.44 -5.43 -3.25
N THR A 101 -4.35 -6.01 -2.73
CA THR A 101 -3.28 -6.67 -3.50
C THR A 101 -3.23 -8.15 -3.18
#